data_AF-A0A7X6ZJD1-F1
#
_entry.id   AF-A0A7X6ZJD1-F1
#
_cell.length_a   1.000
_cell.length_b   1.000
_cell.length_c   1.000
_cell.angle_alpha   90.00
_cell.angle_beta   90.00
_cell.angle_gamma   90.00
#
_symmetry.space_group_name_H-M   'P 1'
#
loop_
_entity.id
_entity.type
_entity.pdbx_description
1 polymer ?
#
loop_
_entity_poly.entity_id
_entity_poly.type
_entity_poly.pdbx_seq_one_letter_code
_entity_poly.pdbx_strand_id
1 'polypeptide(L)'
;MQKVFVGFGFGAIQGGLFLYEAFRSANFGRLVVAEVQPEIVRALRRAQGRYMVNVATATAIEQNAVAGVEVFNPAEASDRAALIEAIAQADEIATALPSVDFYSRGAPQQSVAALIAAGLRQSAGRRTVIYAAENHNQAAERLAASILAQG
;
A
#
# COMPACT_ATOMS: atom_id res chain seq x y z
N MET A 1 -4.54 -20.08 -6.14
CA MET A 1 -4.54 -18.69 -6.64
C MET A 1 -3.70 -17.88 -5.67
N GLN A 2 -2.68 -17.14 -6.14
CA GLN A 2 -1.88 -16.31 -5.25
C GLN A 2 -2.61 -14.99 -4.95
N LYS A 3 -2.48 -14.49 -3.72
CA LYS A 3 -3.18 -13.28 -3.23
C LYS A 3 -2.63 -11.99 -3.85
N VAL A 4 -3.37 -10.89 -3.72
CA VAL A 4 -2.93 -9.54 -4.07
C VAL A 4 -2.80 -8.68 -2.82
N PHE A 5 -1.65 -8.03 -2.66
CA PHE A 5 -1.36 -7.09 -1.58
C PHE A 5 -1.25 -5.66 -2.10
N VAL A 6 -1.87 -4.71 -1.42
CA VAL A 6 -1.75 -3.27 -1.72
C VAL A 6 -1.33 -2.49 -0.47
N GLY A 7 -0.23 -1.75 -0.56
CA GLY A 7 0.24 -0.84 0.50
C GLY A 7 0.01 0.64 0.17
N PHE A 8 -0.31 1.46 1.16
CA PHE A 8 -0.33 2.92 1.04
C PHE A 8 0.80 3.57 1.83
N GLY A 9 1.61 4.37 1.13
CA GLY A 9 2.91 4.88 1.58
C GLY A 9 4.04 3.92 1.21
N PHE A 10 5.27 4.41 1.05
CA PHE A 10 6.46 3.59 0.86
C PHE A 10 7.58 4.00 1.83
N GLY A 11 7.20 4.24 3.08
CA GLY A 11 8.13 4.48 4.20
C GLY A 11 8.66 3.19 4.82
N ALA A 12 9.42 3.34 5.92
CA ALA A 12 10.06 2.21 6.60
C ALA A 12 9.08 1.14 7.10
N ILE A 13 7.88 1.51 7.57
CA ILE A 13 6.87 0.54 8.03
C ILE A 13 6.23 -0.20 6.85
N GLN A 14 5.83 0.52 5.79
CA GLN A 14 5.22 -0.17 4.64
C GLN A 14 6.23 -1.05 3.92
N GLY A 15 7.40 -0.51 3.56
CA GLY A 15 8.41 -1.23 2.78
C GLY A 15 9.20 -2.24 3.61
N GLY A 16 9.54 -1.91 4.86
CA GLY A 16 10.39 -2.75 5.70
C GLY A 16 9.65 -3.81 6.53
N LEU A 17 8.33 -3.67 6.71
CA LEU A 17 7.52 -4.62 7.47
C LEU A 17 6.41 -5.22 6.61
N PHE A 18 5.37 -4.46 6.26
CA PHE A 18 4.18 -5.05 5.62
C PHE A 18 4.46 -5.65 4.23
N LEU A 19 5.05 -4.87 3.33
CA LEU A 19 5.36 -5.33 1.97
C LEU A 19 6.45 -6.40 1.98
N TYR A 20 7.45 -6.25 2.86
CA TYR A 20 8.52 -7.22 3.03
C TYR A 20 7.97 -8.58 3.50
N GLU A 21 7.11 -8.62 4.52
CA GLU A 21 6.52 -9.86 5.01
C GLU A 21 5.50 -10.45 4.03
N ALA A 22 4.73 -9.60 3.31
CA ALA A 22 3.88 -10.06 2.21
C ALA A 22 4.71 -10.78 1.13
N PHE A 23 5.82 -10.18 0.69
CA PHE A 23 6.75 -10.79 -0.26
C PHE A 23 7.36 -12.09 0.28
N ARG A 24 7.92 -12.05 1.50
CA ARG A 24 8.60 -13.18 2.13
C ARG A 24 7.68 -14.38 2.37
N SER A 25 6.39 -14.13 2.62
CA SER A 25 5.41 -15.20 2.82
C SER A 25 5.17 -16.07 1.58
N ALA A 26 5.52 -15.59 0.38
CA ALA A 26 5.23 -16.21 -0.91
C ALA A 26 3.73 -16.51 -1.16
N ASN A 27 2.82 -15.95 -0.36
CA ASN A 27 1.37 -16.11 -0.51
C ASN A 27 0.77 -15.13 -1.53
N PHE A 28 1.49 -14.06 -1.84
CA PHE A 28 1.04 -12.98 -2.73
C PHE A 28 1.77 -13.05 -4.07
N GLY A 29 0.98 -13.05 -5.15
CA GLY A 29 1.49 -13.09 -6.52
C GLY A 29 1.58 -11.72 -7.17
N ARG A 30 0.98 -10.71 -6.52
CA ARG A 30 1.02 -9.31 -6.95
C ARG A 30 1.21 -8.42 -5.73
N LEU A 31 2.20 -7.54 -5.80
CA LEU A 31 2.61 -6.63 -4.73
C LEU A 31 2.56 -5.20 -5.26
N VAL A 32 1.65 -4.38 -4.72
CA VAL A 32 1.43 -3.01 -5.19
C VAL A 32 1.63 -2.03 -4.04
N VAL A 33 2.25 -0.89 -4.32
CA VAL A 33 2.31 0.25 -3.38
C VAL A 33 1.90 1.57 -4.02
N ALA A 34 1.17 2.37 -3.27
CA ALA A 34 0.83 3.74 -3.59
C ALA A 34 1.81 4.70 -2.90
N GLU A 35 2.50 5.56 -3.66
CA GLU A 35 3.45 6.54 -3.12
C GLU A 35 3.34 7.87 -3.87
N VAL A 36 3.35 8.97 -3.13
CA VAL A 36 3.13 10.32 -3.66
C VAL A 36 4.43 11.06 -3.96
N GLN A 37 5.54 10.66 -3.33
CA GLN A 37 6.87 11.23 -3.53
C GLN A 37 7.48 10.81 -4.88
N PRO A 38 7.58 11.73 -5.87
CA PRO A 38 7.96 11.37 -7.24
C PRO A 38 9.36 10.77 -7.37
N GLU A 39 10.29 11.16 -6.50
CA GLU A 39 11.65 10.61 -6.43
C GLU A 39 11.67 9.15 -6.00
N ILE A 40 10.83 8.75 -5.04
CA ILE A 40 10.70 7.37 -4.58
C ILE A 40 10.09 6.52 -5.70
N VAL A 41 8.98 6.98 -6.28
CA VAL A 41 8.31 6.30 -7.41
C VAL A 41 9.29 6.08 -8.56
N ARG A 42 10.03 7.13 -8.96
CA ARG A 42 11.04 7.03 -10.02
C ARG A 42 12.18 6.09 -9.64
N ALA A 43 12.65 6.10 -8.39
CA ALA A 43 13.72 5.22 -7.93
C ALA A 43 13.31 3.74 -8.01
N LEU A 44 12.13 3.40 -7.50
CA LEU A 44 11.63 2.03 -7.50
C LEU A 44 11.34 1.53 -8.92
N ARG A 45 10.82 2.39 -9.81
CA ARG A 45 10.66 2.07 -11.25
C ARG A 45 11.98 1.83 -11.95
N ARG A 46 12.99 2.68 -11.73
CA ARG A 46 14.35 2.47 -12.29
C ARG A 46 14.97 1.17 -11.80
N ALA A 47 14.69 0.80 -10.55
CA ALA A 47 15.11 -0.47 -9.97
C ALA A 47 14.22 -1.66 -10.38
N GLN A 48 13.26 -1.46 -11.31
CA GLN A 48 12.33 -2.49 -11.79
C GLN A 48 11.54 -3.16 -10.66
N GLY A 49 11.06 -2.36 -9.71
CA GLY A 49 10.25 -2.85 -8.58
C GLY A 49 11.08 -3.59 -7.52
N ARG A 50 12.37 -3.27 -7.41
CA ARG A 50 13.30 -3.91 -6.45
C ARG A 50 13.83 -2.91 -5.44
N TYR A 51 14.00 -3.37 -4.20
CA TYR A 51 14.66 -2.62 -3.13
C TYR A 51 15.25 -3.57 -2.09
N MET A 52 16.07 -3.04 -1.19
CA MET A 52 16.71 -3.80 -0.12
C MET A 52 16.12 -3.43 1.24
N VAL A 53 15.89 -4.43 2.08
CA VAL A 53 15.58 -4.28 3.51
C VAL A 53 16.77 -4.80 4.30
N ASN A 54 17.41 -3.92 5.07
CA ASN A 54 18.50 -4.30 5.96
C ASN A 54 17.95 -4.49 7.37
N VAL A 55 18.03 -5.70 7.89
CA VAL A 55 17.54 -6.08 9.23
C VAL A 55 18.75 -6.23 10.14
N ALA A 56 18.89 -5.34 11.12
CA ALA A 56 19.89 -5.50 12.17
C ALA A 56 19.41 -6.55 13.17
N THR A 57 20.19 -7.62 13.31
CA THR A 57 20.01 -8.67 14.32
C THR A 57 20.97 -8.44 15.49
N ALA A 58 20.93 -9.31 16.51
CA ALA A 58 21.85 -9.22 17.64
C ALA A 58 23.33 -9.40 17.25
N THR A 59 23.62 -10.05 16.11
CA THR A 59 24.99 -10.45 15.74
C THR A 59 25.44 -9.92 14.37
N ALA A 60 24.52 -9.56 13.48
CA ALA A 60 24.83 -9.14 12.12
C ALA A 60 23.71 -8.31 11.48
N ILE A 61 24.01 -7.72 10.31
CA ILE A 61 22.99 -7.13 9.43
C ILE A 61 22.64 -8.13 8.35
N GLU A 62 21.38 -8.52 8.28
CA GLU A 62 20.83 -9.31 7.18
C GLU A 62 20.33 -8.38 6.07
N GLN A 63 20.65 -8.69 4.82
CA GLN A 63 20.25 -7.90 3.67
C GLN A 63 19.25 -8.70 2.83
N ASN A 64 18.01 -8.23 2.77
CA ASN A 64 16.92 -8.92 2.10
C ASN A 64 16.50 -8.16 0.85
N ALA A 65 16.58 -8.80 -0.31
CA ALA A 65 16.12 -8.23 -1.57
C ALA A 65 14.63 -8.49 -1.75
N VAL A 66 13.84 -7.44 -1.92
CA VAL A 66 12.42 -7.51 -2.31
C VAL A 66 12.32 -7.17 -3.79
N ALA A 67 11.46 -7.88 -4.51
CA ALA A 67 11.29 -7.73 -5.96
C ALA A 67 9.82 -7.89 -6.38
N GLY A 68 9.53 -7.47 -7.61
CA GLY A 68 8.19 -7.61 -8.19
C GLY A 68 7.17 -6.59 -7.67
N VAL A 69 7.65 -5.47 -7.12
CA VAL A 69 6.78 -4.41 -6.60
C VAL A 69 6.35 -3.47 -7.70
N GLU A 70 5.04 -3.34 -7.90
CA GLU A 70 4.43 -2.28 -8.70
C GLU A 70 4.27 -1.02 -7.84
N VAL A 71 4.63 0.13 -8.38
CA VAL A 71 4.46 1.42 -7.71
C VAL A 71 3.64 2.39 -8.55
N PHE A 72 2.62 2.96 -7.91
CA PHE A 72 1.69 3.89 -8.53
C PHE A 72 1.64 5.20 -7.75
N ASN A 73 1.77 6.32 -8.47
CA ASN A 73 1.53 7.65 -7.92
C ASN A 73 0.08 8.06 -8.17
N PRO A 74 -0.77 8.19 -7.13
CA PRO A 74 -2.18 8.52 -7.33
C PRO A 74 -2.44 9.91 -7.94
N ALA A 75 -1.43 10.80 -7.96
CA ALA A 75 -1.51 12.07 -8.68
C ALA A 75 -1.57 11.87 -10.20
N GLU A 76 -0.95 10.82 -10.72
CA GLU A 76 -0.94 10.48 -12.15
C GLU A 76 -2.21 9.69 -12.52
N ALA A 77 -2.87 10.09 -13.60
CA ALA A 77 -4.19 9.54 -13.96
C ALA A 77 -4.15 8.04 -14.30
N SER A 78 -3.13 7.60 -15.05
CA SER A 78 -2.95 6.19 -15.41
C SER A 78 -2.64 5.32 -14.20
N ASP A 79 -1.74 5.79 -13.33
CA ASP A 79 -1.36 5.12 -12.10
C ASP A 79 -2.54 4.99 -11.15
N ARG A 80 -3.35 6.05 -11.03
CA ARG A 80 -4.57 6.03 -10.21
C ARG A 80 -5.56 4.98 -10.70
N ALA A 81 -5.77 4.86 -12.01
CA ALA A 81 -6.63 3.83 -12.57
C ALA A 81 -6.11 2.41 -12.26
N ALA A 82 -4.81 2.18 -12.48
CA ALA A 82 -4.16 0.90 -12.20
C ALA A 82 -4.17 0.54 -10.70
N LEU A 83 -4.02 1.54 -9.82
CA LEU A 83 -4.11 1.36 -8.38
C LEU A 83 -5.53 0.98 -7.94
N ILE A 84 -6.56 1.64 -8.48
CA ILE A 84 -7.97 1.29 -8.19
C ILE A 84 -8.27 -0.15 -8.62
N GLU A 85 -7.76 -0.58 -9.77
CA GLU A 85 -7.88 -1.97 -10.23
C GLU A 85 -7.16 -2.93 -9.26
N ALA A 86 -5.94 -2.61 -8.82
CA ALA A 86 -5.21 -3.41 -7.85
C ALA A 86 -5.97 -3.53 -6.52
N ILE A 87 -6.59 -2.44 -6.04
CA ILE A 87 -7.43 -2.44 -4.83
C ILE A 87 -8.66 -3.33 -5.02
N ALA A 88 -9.32 -3.28 -6.18
CA ALA A 88 -10.47 -4.14 -6.48
C ALA A 88 -10.13 -5.64 -6.43
N GLN A 89 -8.87 -5.98 -6.73
CA GLN A 89 -8.35 -7.35 -6.69
C GLN A 89 -7.70 -7.72 -5.34
N ALA A 90 -7.52 -6.77 -4.43
CA ALA A 90 -6.75 -6.94 -3.21
C ALA A 90 -7.41 -7.95 -2.25
N ASP A 91 -6.61 -8.89 -1.74
CA ASP A 91 -6.98 -9.71 -0.58
C ASP A 91 -6.66 -8.97 0.72
N GLU A 92 -5.55 -8.24 0.72
CA GLU A 92 -5.05 -7.51 1.88
C GLU A 92 -4.55 -6.13 1.46
N ILE A 93 -4.94 -5.12 2.24
CA ILE A 93 -4.52 -3.73 2.10
C ILE A 93 -3.86 -3.30 3.40
N ALA A 94 -2.76 -2.56 3.35
CA ALA A 94 -2.19 -1.91 4.52
C ALA A 94 -1.99 -0.41 4.28
N THR A 95 -2.28 0.41 5.29
CA THR A 95 -1.87 1.82 5.33
C THR A 95 -0.75 1.97 6.35
N ALA A 96 0.32 2.68 5.99
CA ALA A 96 1.36 3.09 6.91
C ALA A 96 1.80 4.52 6.60
N LEU A 97 0.92 5.45 6.97
CA LEU A 97 1.02 6.88 6.71
C LEU A 97 1.58 7.62 7.94
N PRO A 98 2.02 8.90 7.78
CA PRO A 98 2.54 9.66 8.91
C PRO A 98 1.53 9.92 10.04
N SER A 99 0.24 10.04 9.73
CA SER A 99 -0.85 10.11 10.70
C SER A 99 -2.18 9.74 10.06
N VAL A 100 -3.22 9.55 10.90
CA VAL A 100 -4.60 9.30 10.46
C VAL A 100 -5.21 10.45 9.66
N ASP A 101 -4.64 11.65 9.71
CA ASP A 101 -5.11 12.80 8.92
C ASP A 101 -4.85 12.64 7.42
N PHE A 102 -3.94 11.72 7.06
CA PHE A 102 -3.61 11.45 5.66
C PHE A 102 -4.66 10.60 4.94
N TYR A 103 -5.63 10.00 5.65
CA TYR A 103 -6.67 9.20 5.01
C TYR A 103 -7.53 10.00 4.03
N SER A 104 -7.86 11.23 4.40
CA SER A 104 -8.68 12.15 3.60
C SER A 104 -7.87 13.27 2.93
N ARG A 105 -6.56 13.36 3.21
CA ARG A 105 -5.69 14.40 2.64
C ARG A 105 -5.50 14.21 1.14
N GLY A 106 -5.46 15.32 0.41
CA GLY A 106 -5.28 15.36 -1.04
C GLY A 106 -6.55 15.79 -1.77
N ALA A 107 -6.51 15.77 -3.10
CA ALA A 107 -7.70 16.03 -3.89
C ALA A 107 -8.74 14.91 -3.66
N PRO A 108 -10.06 15.18 -3.78
CA PRO A 108 -11.13 14.23 -3.43
C PRO A 108 -11.04 12.84 -4.09
N GLN A 109 -10.36 12.70 -5.22
CA GLN A 109 -10.20 11.42 -5.95
C GLN A 109 -8.82 10.76 -5.73
N GLN A 110 -7.95 11.39 -4.94
CA GLN A 110 -6.56 11.00 -4.73
C GLN A 110 -6.27 10.62 -3.28
N SER A 111 -7.18 10.94 -2.36
CA SER A 111 -7.03 10.54 -0.96
C SER A 111 -7.07 9.02 -0.82
N VAL A 112 -6.40 8.51 0.21
CA VAL A 112 -6.34 7.06 0.48
C VAL A 112 -7.74 6.49 0.63
N ALA A 113 -8.60 7.17 1.38
CA ALA A 113 -9.99 6.77 1.57
C ALA A 113 -10.78 6.70 0.25
N ALA A 114 -10.63 7.69 -0.64
CA ALA A 114 -11.31 7.72 -1.92
C ALA A 114 -10.85 6.60 -2.86
N LEU A 115 -9.54 6.32 -2.90
CA LEU A 115 -8.96 5.24 -3.70
C LEU A 115 -9.44 3.87 -3.21
N ILE A 116 -9.41 3.63 -1.91
CA ILE A 116 -9.91 2.39 -1.31
C ILE A 116 -11.40 2.22 -1.61
N ALA A 117 -12.22 3.25 -1.37
CA ALA A 117 -13.65 3.20 -1.68
C ALA A 117 -13.92 2.90 -3.16
N ALA A 118 -13.18 3.53 -4.07
CA ALA A 118 -13.33 3.31 -5.51
C ALA A 118 -12.98 1.87 -5.93
N GLY A 119 -11.93 1.28 -5.35
CA GLY A 119 -11.57 -0.12 -5.64
C GLY A 119 -12.52 -1.13 -5.00
N LEU A 120 -12.96 -0.89 -3.75
CA LEU A 120 -13.93 -1.77 -3.09
C LEU A 120 -15.28 -1.81 -3.82
N ARG A 121 -15.74 -0.68 -4.39
CA ARG A 121 -16.94 -0.66 -5.25
C ARG A 121 -16.79 -1.54 -6.50
N GLN A 122 -15.55 -1.79 -6.95
CA GLN A 122 -15.23 -2.60 -8.12
C GLN A 122 -14.86 -4.05 -7.78
N SER A 123 -14.81 -4.44 -6.49
CA SER A 123 -14.24 -5.72 -6.05
C SER A 123 -15.08 -6.96 -6.36
N ALA A 124 -16.26 -6.79 -6.98
CA ALA A 124 -17.19 -7.86 -7.35
C ALA A 124 -17.51 -8.84 -6.19
N GLY A 125 -17.57 -8.34 -4.96
CA GLY A 125 -17.89 -9.13 -3.76
C GLY A 125 -16.69 -9.86 -3.14
N ARG A 126 -15.46 -9.60 -3.60
CA ARG A 126 -14.23 -10.07 -2.95
C ARG A 126 -14.15 -9.52 -1.52
N ARG A 127 -13.75 -10.38 -0.58
CA ARG A 127 -13.47 -9.99 0.80
C ARG A 127 -12.03 -9.51 0.90
N THR A 128 -11.83 -8.33 1.46
CA THR A 128 -10.52 -7.70 1.63
C THR A 128 -10.31 -7.34 3.10
N VAL A 129 -9.15 -7.68 3.66
CA VAL A 129 -8.74 -7.24 4.99
C VAL A 129 -7.92 -5.96 4.87
N ILE A 130 -8.21 -4.96 5.70
CA ILE A 130 -7.49 -3.68 5.70
C ILE A 130 -6.81 -3.48 7.05
N TYR A 131 -5.49 -3.35 7.04
CA TYR A 131 -4.66 -3.05 8.20
C TYR A 131 -4.35 -1.55 8.24
N ALA A 132 -4.78 -0.87 9.31
CA ALA A 132 -4.40 0.52 9.57
C ALA A 132 -3.19 0.52 10.52
N ALA A 133 -1.99 0.77 10.01
CA ALA A 133 -0.73 0.67 10.75
C ALA A 133 -0.17 2.02 11.20
N GLU A 134 -1.02 3.03 11.28
CA GLU A 134 -0.73 4.32 11.88
C GLU A 134 -0.64 4.18 13.41
N ASN A 135 0.28 4.94 14.04
CA ASN A 135 0.42 4.97 15.50
C ASN A 135 -0.73 5.75 16.16
N HIS A 136 -1.94 5.20 16.12
CA HIS A 136 -3.15 5.79 16.67
C HIS A 136 -4.11 4.70 17.15
N ASN A 137 -4.60 4.79 18.39
CA ASN A 137 -5.46 3.78 19.04
C ASN A 137 -6.80 3.50 18.33
N GLN A 138 -7.16 4.35 17.37
CA GLN A 138 -8.39 4.27 16.58
C GLN A 138 -8.11 4.37 15.06
N ALA A 139 -6.91 3.94 14.63
CA ALA A 139 -6.48 4.07 13.24
C ALA A 139 -7.47 3.38 12.28
N ALA A 140 -7.94 2.17 12.64
CA ALA A 140 -8.86 1.39 11.82
C ALA A 140 -10.26 2.03 11.75
N GLU A 141 -10.80 2.49 12.87
CA GLU A 141 -12.12 3.14 12.93
C GLU A 141 -12.12 4.45 12.14
N ARG A 142 -11.06 5.25 12.25
CA ARG A 142 -10.91 6.49 11.48
C ARG A 142 -10.77 6.22 9.98
N LEU A 143 -10.02 5.19 9.60
CA LEU A 143 -9.89 4.80 8.20
C LEU A 143 -11.24 4.34 7.64
N ALA A 144 -11.94 3.45 8.37
CA ALA A 144 -13.25 2.96 7.99
C ALA A 144 -14.27 4.10 7.84
N ALA A 145 -14.35 5.01 8.82
CA ALA A 145 -15.21 6.19 8.74
C ALA A 145 -14.88 7.07 7.52
N SER A 146 -13.59 7.26 7.23
CA SER A 146 -13.15 8.06 6.08
C SER A 146 -13.52 7.41 4.74
N ILE A 147 -13.44 6.09 4.64
CA ILE A 147 -13.84 5.31 3.45
C ILE A 147 -15.35 5.37 3.25
N LEU A 148 -16.13 5.15 4.32
CA LEU A 148 -17.60 5.20 4.26
C LEU A 148 -18.15 6.59 3.90
N ALA A 149 -17.41 7.65 4.24
CA ALA A 149 -17.76 9.01 3.84
C ALA A 149 -17.61 9.28 2.32
N GLN A 150 -17.06 8.35 1.53
CA GLN A 150 -16.82 8.51 0.09
C GLN A 150 -18.01 8.10 -0.81
N GLY A 151 -19.17 7.78 -0.24
CA GLY A 151 -20.37 7.37 -0.96
C GLY A 151 -20.40 5.89 -1.33
#